data_AF-A0A6N2I4B3-F1
#
_entry.id   AF-A0A6N2I4B3-F1
#
_cell.length_a   1.000
_cell.length_b   1.000
_cell.length_c   1.000
_cell.angle_alpha   90.00
_cell.angle_beta   90.00
_cell.angle_gamma   90.00
#
_symmetry.space_group_name_H-M   'P 1'
#
loop_
_entity.id
_entity.type
_entity.pdbx_description
1 polymer ?
#
loop_
_entity_poly.entity_id
_entity_poly.type
_entity_poly.pdbx_seq_one_letter_code
_entity_poly.pdbx_strand_id
1 'polypeptide(L)' 'MDSVLLWSWESGLDLQTVAGELGLDVRTLLMRVQELADDGLIVLAAPVAEVSRSGRHRRHEEGYAGLFGPTTTFPSHVSY' A
#
# COMPACT_ATOMS: atom_id res chain seq x y z
N MET A 1 -1.31 -26.38 -14.24
CA MET A 1 -1.41 -26.45 -12.77
C MET A 1 -1.42 -25.04 -12.19
N ASP A 2 -0.47 -24.21 -12.59
CA ASP A 2 -0.28 -22.83 -12.12
C ASP A 2 -1.47 -21.91 -12.37
N SER A 3 -2.19 -22.08 -13.48
CA SER A 3 -3.43 -21.33 -13.77
C SER A 3 -4.54 -21.58 -12.74
N VAL A 4 -4.63 -22.80 -12.18
CA VAL A 4 -5.60 -23.12 -11.13
C VAL A 4 -5.21 -22.44 -9.82
N LEU A 5 -3.92 -22.43 -9.48
CA LEU A 5 -3.40 -21.73 -8.30
C LEU A 5 -3.64 -20.23 -8.37
N LEU A 6 -3.37 -19.60 -9.51
CA LEU A 6 -3.61 -18.18 -9.75
C LEU A 6 -5.09 -17.85 -9.62
N TRP A 7 -5.97 -18.63 -10.26
CA TRP A 7 -7.40 -18.40 -10.20
C TRP A 7 -7.96 -18.62 -8.79
N SER A 8 -7.54 -19.68 -8.09
CA SER A 8 -7.94 -19.93 -6.70
C SER A 8 -7.46 -18.82 -5.78
N TRP A 9 -6.26 -18.28 -5.99
CA TRP A 9 -5.72 -17.16 -5.22
C TRP A 9 -6.52 -15.86 -5.46
N GLU A 10 -6.76 -15.48 -6.72
CA GLU A 10 -7.60 -14.33 -7.09
C GLU A 10 -9.04 -14.46 -6.59
N SER A 11 -9.59 -15.67 -6.61
CA SER A 11 -10.95 -15.95 -6.15
C SER A 11 -11.06 -16.04 -4.61
N GLY A 12 -9.95 -16.02 -3.87
CA GLY A 12 -9.92 -16.18 -2.41
C GLY A 12 -10.32 -17.60 -1.95
N LEU A 13 -10.15 -18.60 -2.82
CA LEU A 13 -10.54 -19.97 -2.56
C LEU A 13 -9.46 -20.67 -1.73
N ASP A 14 -9.88 -21.44 -0.73
CA ASP A 14 -8.97 -22.08 0.21
C ASP A 14 -8.10 -23.16 -0.47
N LEU A 15 -6.78 -23.00 -0.39
CA LEU A 15 -5.81 -23.90 -1.03
C LEU A 15 -5.90 -25.34 -0.50
N GLN A 16 -6.37 -25.55 0.73
CA GLN A 16 -6.60 -26.88 1.28
C GLN A 16 -7.79 -27.57 0.61
N THR A 17 -8.84 -26.80 0.28
CA THR A 17 -9.97 -27.31 -0.51
C THR A 17 -9.50 -27.70 -1.90
N VAL A 18 -8.73 -26.84 -2.58
CA VAL A 18 -8.16 -27.13 -3.90
C VAL A 18 -7.30 -28.39 -3.90
N ALA A 19 -6.48 -28.58 -2.86
CA ALA A 19 -5.67 -29.77 -2.68
C ALA A 19 -6.53 -31.04 -2.57
N GLY A 20 -7.62 -30.98 -1.79
CA GLY A 20 -8.58 -32.07 -1.65
C GLY A 20 -9.29 -32.43 -2.97
N GLU A 21 -9.74 -31.43 -3.72
CA GLU A 21 -10.44 -31.62 -5.00
C GLU A 21 -9.52 -32.18 -6.09
N LEU A 22 -8.25 -31.77 -6.11
CA LEU A 22 -7.25 -32.25 -7.07
C LEU A 22 -6.60 -33.57 -6.64
N GLY A 23 -6.83 -34.03 -5.41
CA GLY A 23 -6.14 -35.20 -4.83
C GLY A 23 -4.63 -34.99 -4.67
N LEU A 24 -4.19 -33.74 -4.48
CA LEU A 24 -2.79 -33.37 -4.33
C LEU A 24 -2.44 -33.04 -2.88
N ASP A 25 -1.17 -33.22 -2.53
CA ASP A 25 -0.69 -32.84 -1.20
C ASP A 25 -0.59 -31.31 -1.07
N VAL A 26 -1.13 -30.79 0.03
CA VAL A 26 -1.18 -29.34 0.29
C VAL A 26 0.22 -28.72 0.38
N ARG A 27 1.25 -29.44 0.84
CA ARG A 27 2.63 -28.93 0.86
C ARG A 27 3.16 -28.71 -0.54
N THR A 28 2.83 -29.60 -1.47
CA THR A 28 3.22 -29.47 -2.88
C THR A 28 2.58 -28.22 -3.48
N LEU A 29 1.31 -27.98 -3.17
CA LEU A 29 0.58 -26.79 -3.59
C LEU A 29 1.22 -25.50 -3.03
N LEU A 30 1.52 -25.47 -1.73
CA LEU A 30 2.15 -24.32 -1.08
C LEU A 30 3.54 -24.01 -1.64
N MET A 31 4.33 -25.04 -1.97
CA MET A 31 5.65 -24.86 -2.59
C MET A 31 5.54 -24.20 -3.96
N ARG A 32 4.55 -24.60 -4.76
CA ARG A 32 4.26 -23.96 -6.06
C ARG A 32 3.74 -22.53 -5.92
N VAL A 33 2.87 -22.27 -4.94
CA VAL A 33 2.41 -20.91 -4.64
C VAL A 33 3.60 -20.02 -4.22
N GLN A 34 4.54 -20.56 -3.44
CA GLN A 34 5.73 -19.82 -3.03
C GLN A 34 6.64 -19.48 -4.22
N GLU A 35 6.83 -20.42 -5.16
CA GLU A 35 7.57 -20.17 -6.41
C GLU A 35 6.87 -19.12 -7.27
N LEU A 36 5.55 -19.19 -7.42
CA LEU A 36 4.77 -18.18 -8.15
C LEU A 36 4.85 -16.79 -7.50
N ALA A 37 4.96 -16.74 -6.18
CA ALA A 37 5.16 -15.49 -5.46
C ALA A 37 6.58 -14.92 -5.64
N ASP A 38 7.59 -15.80 -5.71
CA ASP A 38 8.97 -15.42 -6.03
C ASP A 38 9.09 -14.87 -7.46
N ASP A 39 8.35 -15.47 -8.41
CA ASP A 39 8.23 -15.01 -9.79
C ASP A 39 7.41 -13.71 -9.94
N GLY A 40 6.77 -13.25 -8.84
CA GLY A 40 5.94 -12.04 -8.81
C GLY A 40 4.55 -12.20 -9.44
N LEU A 41 4.12 -13.43 -9.70
CA LEU A 41 2.80 -13.76 -10.24
C LEU A 41 1.72 -13.79 -9.15
N ILE A 42 2.10 -14.10 -7.91
CA ILE A 42 1.19 -14.10 -6.75
C ILE A 42 1.72 -13.11 -5.70
N VAL A 43 0.90 -12.13 -5.34
CA VAL A 43 1.18 -11.29 -4.18
C VAL A 43 0.68 -12.02 -2.95
N LEU A 44 1.57 -12.81 -2.34
CA LEU A 44 1.38 -13.20 -0.94
C LEU A 44 1.29 -11.89 -0.17
N ALA A 45 0.17 -11.65 0.51
CA ALA A 45 0.05 -10.54 1.43
C ALA A 45 1.08 -10.77 2.55
N ALA A 46 2.31 -10.30 2.32
CA ALA A 46 3.33 -10.26 3.34
C ALA A 46 2.72 -9.47 4.51
N PRO A 47 2.90 -9.92 5.77
CA PRO A 47 2.61 -9.03 6.88
C PRO A 47 3.40 -7.75 6.60
N VAL A 48 2.68 -6.63 6.58
CA VAL A 48 3.20 -5.28 6.38
C VAL A 48 4.46 -5.08 7.24
N ALA A 49 5.62 -5.41 6.67
CA ALA A 49 6.78 -4.56 6.78
C ALA A 49 6.56 -3.58 5.62
N GLU A 50 5.85 -2.46 5.81
CA GLU A 50 6.46 -1.28 6.42
C GLU A 50 7.98 -1.18 6.15
N VAL A 51 8.38 -1.49 4.93
CA VAL A 51 9.62 -0.97 4.38
C VAL A 51 9.29 0.43 3.92
N SER A 52 9.46 1.36 4.86
CA SER A 52 9.62 2.79 4.71
C SER A 52 10.72 3.12 3.68
N ARG A 53 10.47 2.85 2.40
CA ARG A 53 11.37 3.19 1.29
C ARG A 53 10.56 3.63 0.10
N SER A 54 10.10 4.88 0.11
CA SER A 54 10.27 5.80 -1.03
C SER A 54 9.47 7.08 -0.76
N GLY A 55 10.18 8.13 -0.38
CA GLY A 55 9.57 9.44 -0.15
C GLY A 55 10.43 10.39 0.65
N ARG A 56 11.75 10.34 0.42
CA ARG A 56 12.73 11.34 0.85
C ARG A 56 12.13 12.73 0.60
N HIS A 57 11.92 13.49 1.66
CA HIS A 57 11.72 14.94 1.66
C HIS A 57 10.92 15.46 0.45
N ARG A 58 9.58 15.45 0.55
CA ARG A 58 8.91 16.66 0.08
C ARG A 58 9.53 17.78 0.91
N ARG A 59 10.44 18.56 0.32
CA ARG A 59 10.58 19.94 0.75
C ARG A 59 9.19 20.52 0.51
N HIS A 60 8.35 20.43 1.53
CA HIS A 60 7.29 21.38 1.70
C HIS A 60 8.06 22.70 1.77
N GLU A 61 8.08 23.39 0.64
CA GLU A 61 8.45 24.79 0.59
C GLU A 61 7.33 25.50 1.35
N GLU A 62 7.41 25.40 2.67
CA GLU A 62 6.78 26.30 3.60
C GLU A 62 7.46 27.64 3.37
N GLY A 63 6.99 28.32 2.32
CA GLY A 63 7.07 29.75 2.17
C GLY A 63 6.32 30.42 3.32
N TYR A 64 6.83 30.27 4.54
CA TYR A 64 6.57 31.16 5.68
C TYR A 64 7.35 32.49 5.50
N ALA A 65 7.45 32.96 4.27
CA ALA A 65 7.79 34.34 3.92
C ALA A 65 6.50 35.14 3.63
N GLY A 66 5.39 34.76 4.26
CA GLY A 66 4.17 35.55 4.35
C GLY A 66 4.20 36.48 5.56
N LEU A 67 5.21 37.36 5.59
CA LEU A 67 5.11 38.74 6.04
C LEU A 67 4.17 38.99 7.22
N PHE A 68 4.75 38.93 8.42
CA PHE A 68 4.34 39.84 9.48
C PHE A 68 4.30 41.29 8.95
N GLY A 69 3.09 41.86 8.84
CA GLY A 69 2.83 43.30 8.89
C GLY A 69 1.94 43.86 7.76
N PRO A 70 1.16 44.95 7.98
CA PRO A 70 1.11 45.79 9.18
C PRO A 70 -0.23 45.70 9.94
N THR A 71 -0.11 45.93 11.25
CA THR A 71 -1.14 46.31 12.20
C THR A 71 -2.22 47.21 11.59
N THR A 72 -3.46 46.88 11.92
CA THR A 72 -4.68 47.63 11.60
C THR A 72 -4.55 49.10 12.01
N THR A 73 -4.38 50.00 11.03
CA THR A 73 -4.43 51.45 11.26
C THR A 73 -5.88 51.85 11.59
N PHE A 74 -6.09 52.33 12.80
CA PHE A 74 -7.33 53.00 13.24
C PHE A 74 -7.54 54.30 12.46
N PRO A 75 -8.77 54.58 11.96
CA PRO A 75 -9.16 55.95 11.64
C PRO A 75 -9.91 56.57 12.82
N SER A 76 -9.24 57.47 13.56
CA SER A 76 -9.88 58.50 14.36
C SER A 76 -10.41 59.57 13.41
N HIS A 77 -11.73 59.66 13.23
CA HIS A 77 -12.34 60.84 12.63
C HIS A 77 -12.80 61.80 13.73
N VAL A 78 -12.05 62.89 13.86
CA VAL A 78 -12.45 64.13 14.54
C VAL A 78 -13.45 64.85 13.63
N SER A 79 -14.65 65.12 14.14
CA SER A 79 -15.54 66.14 13.56
C SER A 79 -15.30 67.46 14.29
N TYR A 80 -15.02 68.50 13.51
CA TYR A 80 -15.16 69.91 13.91
C TYR A 80 -16.49 70.44 13.38
#